data_AF-A0A1G6HQ28-F1
#
_entry.id   AF-A0A1G6HQ28-F1
#
_cell.length_a   1.000
_cell.length_b   1.000
_cell.length_c   1.000
_cell.angle_alpha   90.00
_cell.angle_beta   90.00
_cell.angle_gamma   90.00
#
_symmetry.space_group_name_H-M   'P 1'
#
loop_
_entity.id
_entity.type
_entity.pdbx_description
1 polymer ?
#
loop_
_entity_poly.entity_id
_entity_poly.type
_entity_poly.pdbx_seq_one_letter_code
_entity_poly.pdbx_strand_id
1 'polypeptide(L)'
;MRYLNFESLAQVETLTLYEYQLLMKAYQLRRIDQEYDMHLQAWLHVQAGATKETGGKTRPVYDRFNKFYDYKKRLRELEKMESHKLKPTYARMATAASMANQGREG
;
A
#
# COMPACT_ATOMS: atom_id res chain seq x y z
N MET A 1 0.57 13.13 11.30
CA MET A 1 -0.89 12.99 11.14
C MET A 1 -1.28 12.49 9.75
N ARG A 2 -1.06 13.27 8.68
CA ARG A 2 -1.54 12.97 7.30
C ARG A 2 -1.11 11.63 6.67
N TYR A 3 0.01 11.05 7.10
CA TYR A 3 0.56 9.81 6.53
C TYR A 3 -0.31 8.57 6.85
N LEU A 4 -0.72 8.41 8.11
CA LEU A 4 -1.64 7.36 8.58
C LEU A 4 -3.04 7.89 8.92
N ASN A 5 -3.30 9.15 8.56
CA ASN A 5 -4.57 9.85 8.76
C ASN A 5 -5.03 9.97 10.22
N PHE A 6 -4.09 10.11 11.16
CA PHE A 6 -4.42 10.46 12.54
C PHE A 6 -4.88 11.91 12.63
N GLU A 7 -5.67 12.25 13.65
CA GLU A 7 -6.23 13.60 13.85
C GLU A 7 -5.57 14.38 15.00
N SER A 8 -5.04 13.71 16.03
CA SER A 8 -4.33 14.35 17.17
C SER A 8 -3.09 13.57 17.65
N LEU A 9 -2.04 14.26 18.12
CA LEU A 9 -0.79 13.63 18.55
C LEU A 9 -1.00 12.50 19.58
N ALA A 10 -1.99 12.65 20.46
CA ALA A 10 -2.41 11.62 21.43
C ALA A 10 -2.75 10.26 20.79
N GLN A 11 -3.32 10.24 19.58
CA GLN A 11 -3.60 8.99 18.84
C GLN A 11 -2.31 8.29 18.41
N VAL A 12 -1.23 9.06 18.19
CA VAL A 12 0.08 8.50 17.83
C VAL A 12 0.78 7.95 19.08
N GLU A 13 0.67 8.67 20.19
CA GLU A 13 1.32 8.30 21.47
C GLU A 13 0.75 7.04 22.10
N THR A 14 -0.50 6.70 21.80
CA THR A 14 -1.20 5.52 22.32
C THR A 14 -1.12 4.29 21.41
N LEU A 15 -0.50 4.40 20.23
CA LEU A 15 -0.34 3.26 19.33
C LEU A 15 0.61 2.22 19.90
N THR A 16 0.16 0.99 19.91
CA THR A 16 1.06 -0.15 20.06
C THR A 16 1.84 -0.39 18.77
N LEU A 17 3.00 -1.05 18.89
CA LEU A 17 3.80 -1.46 17.73
C LEU A 17 2.99 -2.34 16.75
N TYR A 18 2.08 -3.17 17.27
CA TYR A 18 1.23 -4.04 16.46
C TYR A 18 0.20 -3.24 15.64
N GLU A 19 -0.51 -2.31 16.28
CA GLU A 19 -1.48 -1.45 15.58
C GLU A 19 -0.81 -0.58 14.52
N TYR A 20 0.36 -0.03 14.86
CA TYR A 20 1.18 0.71 13.91
C TYR A 20 1.52 -0.14 12.66
N GLN A 21 1.95 -1.39 12.87
CA GLN A 21 2.26 -2.29 11.76
C GLN A 21 1.04 -2.62 10.89
N LEU A 22 -0.11 -2.85 11.51
CA LEU A 22 -1.35 -3.11 10.79
C LEU A 22 -1.76 -1.89 9.94
N LEU A 23 -1.66 -0.69 10.49
CA LEU A 23 -1.95 0.56 9.78
C LEU A 23 -0.96 0.79 8.63
N MET A 24 0.33 0.54 8.85
CA MET A 24 1.35 0.63 7.81
C MET A 24 1.07 -0.35 6.66
N LYS A 25 0.65 -1.58 6.98
CA LYS A 25 0.25 -2.58 5.97
C LYS A 25 -0.96 -2.09 5.16
N ALA A 26 -2.01 -1.63 5.84
CA ALA A 26 -3.20 -1.10 5.18
C ALA A 26 -2.84 0.10 4.27
N TYR A 27 -1.95 0.98 4.74
CA TYR A 27 -1.45 2.11 3.95
C TYR A 27 -0.69 1.66 2.70
N GLN A 28 0.20 0.67 2.82
CA GLN A 28 0.97 0.12 1.69
C GLN A 28 0.05 -0.53 0.66
N LEU A 29 -0.96 -1.29 1.09
CA LEU A 29 -1.98 -1.86 0.20
C LEU A 29 -2.74 -0.76 -0.55
N ARG A 30 -3.26 0.24 0.17
CA ARG A 30 -3.93 1.40 -0.44
C ARG A 30 -3.04 2.10 -1.46
N ARG A 31 -1.73 2.17 -1.20
CA ARG A 31 -0.77 2.79 -2.11
C ARG A 31 -0.61 2.00 -3.40
N ILE A 32 -0.58 0.67 -3.32
CA ILE A 32 -0.56 -0.23 -4.49
C ILE A 32 -1.85 -0.08 -5.30
N ASP A 33 -3.01 0.04 -4.64
CA ASP A 33 -4.27 0.27 -5.34
C ASP A 33 -4.28 1.63 -6.08
N GLN A 34 -3.75 2.67 -5.44
CA GLN A 34 -3.59 3.98 -6.09
C GLN A 34 -2.58 3.94 -7.25
N GLU A 35 -1.48 3.18 -7.12
CA GLU A 35 -0.55 2.94 -8.23
C GLU A 35 -1.28 2.29 -9.42
N TYR A 36 -2.10 1.27 -9.16
CA TYR A 36 -2.92 0.62 -10.20
C TYR A 36 -3.78 1.62 -10.96
N ASP A 37 -4.53 2.47 -10.26
CA ASP A 37 -5.41 3.47 -10.88
C ASP A 37 -4.63 4.47 -11.73
N MET A 38 -3.52 4.99 -11.21
CA MET A 38 -2.64 5.92 -11.94
C MET A 38 -2.07 5.28 -13.20
N HIS A 39 -1.60 4.03 -13.10
CA HIS A 39 -1.06 3.31 -14.25
C HIS A 39 -2.15 2.97 -15.26
N LEU A 40 -3.36 2.63 -14.83
CA LEU A 40 -4.49 2.35 -15.70
C LEU A 40 -4.85 3.59 -16.53
N GLN A 41 -4.93 4.76 -15.87
CA GLN A 41 -5.15 6.03 -16.56
C GLN A 41 -4.04 6.31 -17.59
N ALA A 42 -2.77 6.19 -17.19
CA ALA A 42 -1.64 6.40 -18.09
C ALA A 42 -1.68 5.44 -19.31
N TRP A 43 -2.01 4.17 -19.08
CA TRP A 43 -2.14 3.18 -20.14
C TRP A 43 -3.27 3.52 -21.10
N LEU A 44 -4.45 3.93 -20.60
CA LEU A 44 -5.56 4.36 -21.43
C LEU A 44 -5.22 5.59 -22.28
N HIS A 45 -4.48 6.56 -21.72
CA HIS A 45 -3.98 7.70 -22.48
C HIS A 45 -3.03 7.28 -23.61
N VAL A 46 -2.10 6.35 -23.33
CA VAL A 46 -1.20 5.80 -24.35
C VAL A 46 -1.98 5.05 -25.44
N GLN A 47 -2.96 4.24 -25.07
CA GLN A 47 -3.80 3.52 -26.04
C GLN A 47 -4.61 4.49 -26.92
N ALA A 48 -5.24 5.50 -26.33
CA ALA A 48 -5.98 6.53 -27.06
C ALA A 48 -5.10 7.33 -28.02
N GLY A 49 -3.83 7.58 -27.66
CA GLY A 49 -2.83 8.19 -28.53
C GLY A 49 -2.36 7.26 -29.66
N ALA A 50 -2.13 5.98 -29.34
CA ALA A 50 -1.66 4.97 -30.29
C ALA A 50 -2.72 4.56 -31.34
N THR A 51 -4.01 4.77 -31.07
CA THR A 51 -5.09 4.53 -32.04
C THR A 51 -5.10 5.51 -33.22
N LYS A 52 -4.31 6.59 -33.21
CA LYS A 52 -4.14 7.46 -34.38
C LYS A 52 -3.11 6.87 -35.35
N GLU A 53 -3.60 6.01 -36.24
CA GLU A 53 -2.86 5.47 -37.37
C GLU A 53 -3.39 6.02 -38.70
N THR A 54 -2.60 6.88 -39.34
CA THR A 54 -2.73 7.19 -40.77
C THR A 54 -1.52 6.60 -41.46
N GLY A 55 -1.69 5.56 -42.30
CA GLY A 55 -0.61 5.07 -43.17
C GLY A 55 0.12 3.79 -42.75
N GLY A 56 -0.32 3.08 -41.70
CA GLY A 56 -0.19 1.61 -41.66
C GLY A 56 0.99 0.99 -40.88
N LYS A 57 1.23 1.39 -39.62
CA LYS A 57 1.46 0.53 -38.43
C LYS A 57 2.02 1.35 -37.25
N THR A 58 1.27 1.37 -36.16
CA THR A 58 1.48 1.95 -34.83
C THR A 58 0.93 0.90 -33.86
N ARG A 59 1.79 -0.05 -33.51
CA ARG A 59 1.48 -1.05 -32.50
C ARG A 59 1.92 -0.51 -31.15
N PRO A 60 1.05 -0.50 -30.11
CA PRO A 60 1.47 -0.10 -28.78
C PRO A 60 2.54 -1.07 -28.26
N VAL A 61 3.57 -0.51 -27.60
CA VAL A 61 4.68 -1.29 -26.99
C VAL A 61 4.16 -2.30 -25.96
N TYR A 62 3.08 -1.94 -25.25
CA TYR A 62 2.36 -2.80 -24.34
C TYR A 62 0.98 -3.12 -24.91
N ASP A 63 0.80 -4.35 -25.38
CA ASP A 63 -0.47 -4.89 -25.90
C ASP A 63 -1.50 -5.15 -24.80
N ARG A 64 -1.06 -5.30 -23.55
CA ARG A 64 -1.91 -5.56 -22.38
C ARG A 64 -1.46 -4.72 -21.20
N PHE A 65 -2.43 -4.26 -20.42
CA PHE A 65 -2.17 -3.45 -19.23
C PHE A 65 -1.27 -4.15 -18.21
N ASN A 66 -1.43 -5.46 -18.01
CA ASN A 66 -0.60 -6.22 -17.06
C ASN A 66 0.89 -6.30 -17.43
N LYS A 67 1.25 -6.03 -18.70
CA LYS A 67 2.66 -5.88 -19.10
C LYS A 67 3.19 -4.47 -18.83
N PHE A 68 2.31 -3.48 -18.78
CA PHE A 68 2.63 -2.10 -18.39
C PHE A 68 2.75 -1.96 -16.87
N TYR A 69 1.85 -2.60 -16.11
CA TYR A 69 1.87 -2.63 -14.65
C TYR A 69 1.37 -3.98 -14.10
N ASP A 70 2.24 -4.70 -13.37
CA ASP A 70 1.90 -5.98 -12.72
C ASP A 70 1.52 -5.76 -11.25
N TYR A 71 0.23 -5.55 -11.01
CA TYR A 71 -0.34 -5.41 -9.67
C TYR A 71 -0.03 -6.61 -8.77
N LYS A 72 -0.11 -7.83 -9.30
CA LYS A 72 0.15 -9.04 -8.50
C LYS A 72 1.61 -9.13 -8.08
N LYS A 73 2.54 -8.63 -8.91
CA LYS A 73 3.96 -8.52 -8.53
C LYS A 73 4.14 -7.58 -7.35
N ARG A 74 3.48 -6.42 -7.33
CA ARG A 74 3.56 -5.45 -6.23
C ARG A 74 3.03 -6.02 -4.92
N LEU A 75 1.91 -6.75 -4.95
CA LEU A 75 1.41 -7.48 -3.78
C LEU A 75 2.41 -8.51 -3.25
N ARG A 76 3.02 -9.31 -4.14
CA ARG A 76 4.05 -10.30 -3.73
C ARG A 76 5.29 -9.64 -3.15
N GLU A 77 5.70 -8.48 -3.64
CA GLU A 77 6.83 -7.72 -3.09
C GLU A 77 6.53 -7.26 -1.66
N LEU A 78 5.31 -6.77 -1.41
CA LEU A 78 4.85 -6.41 -0.08
C LEU A 78 4.84 -7.61 0.87
N GLU A 79 4.26 -8.74 0.46
CA GLU A 79 4.24 -9.97 1.27
C GLU A 79 5.64 -10.49 1.63
N LYS A 80 6.59 -10.41 0.70
CA LYS A 80 7.99 -10.78 0.96
C LYS A 80 8.62 -9.88 2.01
N MET A 81 8.35 -8.58 1.96
CA MET A 81 8.85 -7.61 2.93
C MET A 81 8.29 -7.89 4.34
N GLU A 82 7.04 -8.34 4.44
CA GLU A 82 6.39 -8.72 5.70
C GLU A 82 6.88 -10.05 6.28
N SER A 83 7.40 -10.96 5.45
CA SER A 83 7.88 -12.28 5.91
C SER A 83 9.04 -12.18 6.92
N HIS A 84 9.69 -11.02 7.00
CA HIS A 84 10.59 -10.63 8.08
C HIS A 84 9.81 -10.25 9.36
N LYS A 85 9.14 -11.23 9.97
CA LYS A 85 8.24 -11.03 11.12
C LYS A 85 8.96 -10.60 12.40
N LEU A 86 8.25 -9.85 13.25
CA LEU A 86 8.59 -9.67 14.66
C LEU A 86 8.56 -11.02 15.39
N LYS A 87 9.59 -11.29 16.21
CA LYS A 87 9.63 -12.45 17.13
C LYS A 87 8.40 -12.50 18.06
N PRO A 88 7.97 -13.69 18.51
CA PRO A 88 6.81 -13.86 19.41
C PRO A 88 6.84 -13.03 20.69
N THR A 89 8.04 -12.67 21.16
CA THR A 89 8.27 -11.79 22.30
C THR A 89 7.64 -10.41 22.13
N TYR A 90 7.65 -9.85 20.91
CA TYR A 90 7.09 -8.53 20.64
C TYR A 90 5.56 -8.53 20.66
N ALA A 91 4.92 -9.65 20.33
CA ALA A 91 3.45 -9.77 20.41
C ALA A 91 2.98 -9.63 21.87
N ARG A 92 3.66 -10.28 22.82
CA ARG A 92 3.36 -10.16 24.25
C ARG A 92 3.59 -8.74 24.78
N MET A 93 4.67 -8.08 24.34
CA MET A 93 4.94 -6.68 24.69
C MET A 93 3.88 -5.73 24.13
N ALA A 94 3.40 -5.96 22.91
CA ALA A 94 2.32 -5.16 22.33
C ALA A 94 1.01 -5.32 23.13
N THR A 95 0.67 -6.55 23.56
CA THR A 95 -0.48 -6.78 24.44
C THR A 95 -0.34 -6.04 25.77
N ALA A 96 0.83 -6.10 26.41
CA ALA A 96 1.08 -5.39 27.66
C ALA A 96 1.00 -3.86 27.48
N ALA A 97 1.52 -3.32 26.38
CA ALA A 97 1.44 -1.90 26.05
C ALA A 97 -0.02 -1.44 25.83
N SER A 98 -0.83 -2.25 25.14
CA SER A 98 -2.27 -1.98 24.97
C SER A 98 -2.99 -1.88 26.31
N MET A 99 -2.74 -2.82 27.23
CA MET A 99 -3.34 -2.80 28.56
C MET A 99 -2.92 -1.58 29.39
N ALA A 100 -1.65 -1.15 29.27
CA ALA A 100 -1.16 0.04 29.96
C ALA A 100 -1.78 1.34 29.43
N ASN A 101 -2.06 1.41 28.12
CA ASN A 101 -2.70 2.58 27.51
C ASN A 101 -4.16 2.71 27.95
N GLN A 102 -4.90 1.60 28.07
CA GLN A 102 -6.29 1.59 28.56
C GLN A 102 -6.43 2.09 30.00
N GLY A 103 -5.45 1.82 30.87
CA GLY A 103 -5.46 2.30 32.26
C GLY A 103 -5.12 3.78 32.42
N ARG A 104 -4.73 4.47 31.35
CA ARG A 104 -4.32 5.89 31.35
C ARG A 104 -5.46 6.84 30.98
N GLU A 105 -6.55 6.30 30.42
CA GLU A 105 -7.75 7.03 30.01
C GLU A 105 -8.88 6.99 31.05
N GLY A 106 -8.64 6.34 32.21
CA GLY A 106 -9.58 6.19 33.33
C GLY A 106 -9.32 7.10 34.51
#